data_AF-A0A7W1ICQ2-F1
#
_entry.id   AF-A0A7W1ICQ2-F1
#
_cell.length_a   1.000
_cell.length_b   1.000
_cell.length_c   1.000
_cell.angle_alpha   90.00
_cell.angle_beta   90.00
_cell.angle_gamma   90.00
#
_symmetry.space_group_name_H-M   'P 1'
#
loop_
_entity.id
_entity.type
_entity.pdbx_description
1 polymer ?
#
loop_
_entity_poly.entity_id
_entity_poly.type
_entity_poly.pdbx_seq_one_letter_code
_entity_poly.pdbx_strand_id
1 'polypeptide(L)'
;MNTPPLRKTTADVLTPLGWLHGTFQVPQYQSLLDFLAPNVQVIKFTRVLLPQEKESIPFVGLQRESVILIEPTQPDEPVEAAGSLGRTTPREVGCLLEVGMLRGTLEVLVNVRVSDYLRQQPGFVVLRRCVLTPYGEAAGSAQARRISTAVVNLARVVGVSEWQGRP
;
A
#
# COMPACT_ATOMS: atom_id res chain seq x y z
N MET A 1 -28.47 5.43 -18.01
CA MET A 1 -27.57 5.71 -16.87
C MET A 1 -26.15 5.68 -17.39
N ASN A 2 -25.43 6.82 -17.38
CA ASN A 2 -24.02 6.85 -17.78
C ASN A 2 -23.19 6.21 -16.67
N THR A 3 -22.55 5.08 -16.95
CA THR A 3 -21.54 4.51 -16.06
C THR A 3 -20.37 5.49 -15.99
N PRO A 4 -19.91 5.92 -14.81
CA PRO A 4 -18.79 6.85 -14.71
C PRO A 4 -17.54 6.24 -15.35
N PRO A 5 -16.70 7.05 -16.03
CA PRO A 5 -15.49 6.54 -16.65
C PRO A 5 -14.53 6.00 -15.57
N LEU A 6 -14.04 4.78 -15.80
CA LEU A 6 -13.09 4.10 -14.92
C LEU A 6 -11.70 4.10 -15.56
N ARG A 7 -10.68 4.35 -14.74
CA ARG A 7 -9.27 4.17 -15.08
C ARG A 7 -8.76 2.85 -14.51
N LYS A 8 -7.80 2.26 -15.22
CA LYS A 8 -7.19 0.99 -14.86
C LYS A 8 -5.91 1.23 -14.08
N THR A 9 -5.89 0.82 -12.82
CA THR A 9 -4.68 0.84 -11.99
C THR A 9 -4.16 -0.56 -11.82
N THR A 10 -3.02 -0.87 -12.44
CA THR A 10 -2.36 -2.15 -12.23
C THR A 10 -1.59 -2.12 -10.92
N ALA A 11 -1.65 -3.21 -10.15
CA ALA A 11 -1.01 -3.28 -8.85
C ALA A 11 -0.59 -4.70 -8.50
N ASP A 12 0.45 -4.78 -7.67
CA ASP A 12 0.81 -5.98 -6.93
C ASP A 12 0.24 -5.85 -5.51
N VAL A 13 -0.54 -6.84 -5.06
CA VAL A 13 -1.20 -6.84 -3.77
C VAL A 13 -0.63 -7.96 -2.93
N LEU A 14 -0.02 -7.61 -1.80
CA LEU A 14 0.43 -8.60 -0.84
C LEU A 14 -0.73 -9.01 0.06
N THR A 15 -0.95 -10.31 0.14
CA THR A 15 -1.96 -10.96 0.99
C THR A 15 -1.31 -12.10 1.78
N PRO A 16 -2.01 -12.73 2.73
CA PRO A 16 -1.53 -13.96 3.37
C PRO A 16 -1.21 -15.11 2.39
N LEU A 17 -1.80 -15.12 1.19
CA LEU A 17 -1.51 -16.10 0.14
C LEU A 17 -0.27 -15.73 -0.70
N GLY A 18 0.36 -14.59 -0.42
CA GLY A 18 1.44 -14.02 -1.21
C GLY A 18 0.99 -12.87 -2.11
N TRP A 19 1.82 -12.59 -3.13
CA TRP A 19 1.64 -11.47 -4.05
C TRP A 19 0.68 -11.82 -5.18
N LEU A 20 -0.36 -11.00 -5.32
CA LEU A 20 -1.31 -11.09 -6.43
C LEU A 20 -1.07 -9.94 -7.39
N HIS A 21 -0.92 -10.21 -8.68
CA HIS A 21 -0.85 -9.14 -9.68
C HIS A 21 -2.22 -8.95 -10.33
N GLY A 22 -2.66 -7.72 -10.57
CA GLY A 22 -3.95 -7.49 -11.22
C GLY A 22 -4.29 -6.02 -11.42
N THR A 23 -5.57 -5.73 -11.63
CA THR A 23 -6.05 -4.39 -11.98
C THR A 23 -7.26 -3.96 -11.13
N PHE A 24 -7.15 -2.79 -10.50
CA PHE A 24 -8.28 -2.04 -9.96
C PHE A 24 -8.95 -1.19 -11.04
N GLN A 25 -10.27 -1.05 -10.96
CA GLN A 25 -11.06 -0.17 -11.81
C GLN A 25 -11.51 1.03 -10.97
N VAL A 26 -10.70 2.09 -10.97
CA VAL A 26 -10.89 3.26 -10.10
C VAL A 26 -11.65 4.35 -10.85
N PRO A 27 -12.61 5.08 -10.26
CA PRO A 27 -13.19 6.25 -10.89
C PRO A 27 -12.13 7.32 -11.24
N GLN A 28 -12.25 7.98 -12.40
CA GLN A 28 -11.24 8.95 -12.86
C GLN A 28 -10.99 10.12 -11.90
N TYR A 29 -12.01 10.53 -11.14
CA TYR A 29 -11.97 11.64 -10.20
C TYR A 29 -11.55 11.22 -8.77
N GLN A 30 -11.18 9.97 -8.58
CA GLN A 30 -10.87 9.41 -7.26
C GLN A 30 -9.43 8.89 -7.22
N SER A 31 -8.70 9.19 -6.13
CA SER A 31 -7.40 8.59 -5.89
C SER A 31 -7.54 7.10 -5.57
N LEU A 32 -6.47 6.31 -5.71
CA LEU A 32 -6.50 4.92 -5.29
C LEU A 32 -6.81 4.79 -3.78
N LEU A 33 -6.29 5.71 -2.95
CA LEU A 33 -6.50 5.68 -1.51
C LEU A 33 -7.98 5.90 -1.14
N ASP A 34 -8.64 6.84 -1.81
CA ASP A 34 -10.07 7.11 -1.63
C ASP A 34 -10.92 5.92 -2.11
N PHE A 35 -10.53 5.26 -3.20
CA PHE A 35 -11.19 4.05 -3.67
C PHE A 35 -11.09 2.91 -2.63
N LEU A 36 -10.00 2.90 -1.88
CA LEU A 36 -9.76 2.01 -0.75
C LEU A 36 -10.29 2.59 0.57
N ALA A 37 -11.33 3.43 0.55
CA ALA A 37 -11.90 4.02 1.77
C ALA A 37 -12.39 2.97 2.80
N PRO A 38 -12.43 3.31 4.12
CA PRO A 38 -12.72 2.37 5.20
C PRO A 38 -14.07 1.65 5.12
N ASN A 39 -15.05 2.23 4.42
CA ASN A 39 -16.39 1.66 4.25
C ASN A 39 -16.47 0.56 3.18
N VAL A 40 -15.39 0.30 2.43
CA VAL A 40 -15.32 -0.75 1.41
C VAL A 40 -14.75 -2.03 2.05
N GLN A 41 -15.61 -3.03 2.27
CA GLN A 41 -15.20 -4.35 2.78
C GLN A 41 -14.59 -5.25 1.70
N VAL A 42 -15.18 -5.26 0.51
CA VAL A 42 -14.73 -6.07 -0.64
C VAL A 42 -14.25 -5.15 -1.75
N ILE A 43 -12.99 -5.28 -2.12
CA ILE A 43 -12.33 -4.50 -3.16
C ILE A 43 -12.33 -5.32 -4.46
N LYS A 44 -12.91 -4.76 -5.52
CA LYS A 44 -12.93 -5.41 -6.84
C LYS A 44 -11.55 -5.40 -7.47
N PHE A 45 -10.99 -6.58 -7.69
CA PHE A 45 -9.70 -6.80 -8.35
C PHE A 45 -9.90 -7.70 -9.57
N THR A 46 -9.35 -7.33 -10.72
CA THR A 46 -9.64 -7.99 -12.00
C THR A 46 -8.37 -8.40 -12.72
N ARG A 47 -8.48 -9.39 -13.63
CA ARG A 47 -7.34 -9.94 -14.38
C ARG A 47 -6.21 -10.38 -13.44
N VAL A 48 -6.57 -11.11 -12.41
CA VAL A 48 -5.69 -11.43 -11.28
C VAL A 48 -4.82 -12.63 -11.63
N LEU A 49 -3.52 -12.48 -11.50
CA LEU A 49 -2.55 -13.55 -11.59
C LEU A 49 -2.13 -13.93 -10.17
N LEU A 50 -2.28 -15.21 -9.83
CA LEU A 50 -1.75 -15.78 -8.60
C LEU A 50 -0.27 -16.16 -8.81
N PRO A 51 0.54 -16.24 -7.75
CA PRO A 51 1.88 -16.81 -7.85
C PRO A 51 1.81 -18.20 -8.48
N GLN A 52 2.70 -18.47 -9.44
CA GLN A 52 2.88 -19.79 -10.09
C GLN A 52 1.73 -20.24 -10.99
N GLU A 53 0.62 -19.49 -11.06
CA GLU A 53 -0.48 -19.77 -11.98
C GLU A 53 -0.25 -19.13 -13.34
N LYS A 54 -0.62 -19.84 -14.40
CA LYS A 54 -0.49 -19.36 -15.79
C LYS A 54 -1.73 -18.62 -16.27
N GLU A 55 -2.88 -18.91 -15.69
CA GLU A 55 -4.16 -18.35 -16.11
C GLU A 55 -4.58 -17.17 -15.23
N SER A 56 -5.12 -16.12 -15.84
CA SER A 56 -5.65 -14.98 -15.12
C SER A 56 -7.07 -15.25 -14.64
N ILE A 57 -7.32 -15.05 -13.35
CA ILE A 57 -8.66 -15.06 -12.78
C ILE A 57 -9.36 -13.75 -13.21
N PRO A 58 -10.53 -13.80 -13.86
CA PRO A 58 -11.20 -12.60 -14.36
C PRO A 58 -11.56 -11.60 -13.26
N PHE A 59 -11.94 -12.10 -12.08
CA PHE A 59 -12.39 -11.32 -10.94
C PHE A 59 -12.06 -12.00 -9.62
N VAL A 60 -11.55 -11.21 -8.68
CA VAL A 60 -11.39 -11.55 -7.26
C VAL A 60 -11.99 -10.42 -6.44
N GLY A 61 -12.92 -10.75 -5.55
CA GLY A 61 -13.37 -9.84 -4.50
C GLY A 61 -12.37 -9.90 -3.34
N LEU A 62 -11.39 -9.00 -3.33
CA LEU A 62 -10.39 -8.96 -2.26
C LEU A 62 -11.04 -8.45 -0.98
N GLN A 63 -11.01 -9.27 0.07
CA GLN A 63 -11.37 -8.81 1.41
C GLN A 63 -10.35 -7.75 1.82
N ARG A 64 -10.82 -6.55 2.20
CA ARG A 64 -9.98 -5.44 2.65
C ARG A 64 -9.02 -5.89 3.75
N GLU A 65 -9.54 -6.65 4.71
CA GLU A 65 -8.77 -7.16 5.85
C GLU A 65 -7.70 -8.18 5.45
N SER A 66 -7.80 -8.79 4.27
CA SER A 66 -6.76 -9.69 3.75
C SER A 66 -5.66 -8.95 2.99
N VAL A 67 -5.82 -7.65 2.72
CA VAL A 67 -4.80 -6.83 2.07
C VAL A 67 -3.78 -6.39 3.11
N ILE A 68 -2.53 -6.80 2.96
CA ILE A 68 -1.41 -6.36 3.80
C ILE A 68 -0.84 -5.04 3.25
N LEU A 69 -0.49 -5.03 1.97
CA LEU A 69 -0.06 -3.83 1.27
C LEU A 69 -0.37 -3.91 -0.22
N ILE A 70 -0.46 -2.77 -0.88
CA ILE A 70 -0.65 -2.64 -2.33
C ILE A 70 0.53 -1.83 -2.89
N GLU A 71 1.18 -2.35 -3.92
CA GLU A 71 2.19 -1.69 -4.74
C GLU A 71 1.56 -1.35 -6.11
N PRO A 72 1.19 -0.08 -6.36
CA PRO A 72 0.80 0.34 -7.69
C PRO A 72 1.99 0.23 -8.65
N THR A 73 1.76 -0.38 -9.81
CA THR A 73 2.83 -0.67 -10.79
C THR A 73 2.93 0.40 -11.89
N GLN A 74 1.93 1.28 -11.99
CA GLN A 74 1.96 2.41 -12.93
C GLN A 74 2.64 3.62 -12.27
N PRO A 75 3.66 4.22 -12.91
CA PRO A 75 4.44 5.32 -12.35
C PRO A 75 3.64 6.62 -12.17
N ASP A 76 2.60 6.85 -12.99
CA ASP A 76 1.77 8.06 -12.96
C ASP A 76 0.49 7.90 -12.14
N GLU A 77 0.39 6.86 -11.31
CA GLU A 77 -0.77 6.63 -10.47
C GLU A 77 -0.82 7.70 -9.35
N PRO A 78 -1.87 8.55 -9.28
CA PRO A 78 -2.00 9.52 -8.21
C PRO A 78 -2.35 8.80 -6.91
N VAL A 79 -1.32 8.45 -6.15
CA VAL A 79 -1.43 8.00 -4.77
C VAL A 79 -1.20 9.22 -3.88
N GLU A 80 -2.26 9.99 -3.66
CA GLU A 80 -2.22 11.10 -2.70
C GLU A 80 -2.29 10.54 -1.27
N ALA A 81 -1.36 10.99 -0.42
CA ALA A 81 -1.44 10.70 1.01
C ALA A 81 -2.50 11.60 1.64
N ALA A 82 -3.29 11.07 2.57
CA ALA A 82 -4.19 11.87 3.38
C ALA A 82 -3.40 13.00 4.09
N GLY A 83 -3.73 14.26 3.77
CA GLY A 83 -3.00 15.45 4.23
C GLY A 83 -2.20 16.19 3.16
N SER A 84 -2.43 15.95 1.86
CA SER A 84 -1.77 16.67 0.74
C SER A 84 -2.04 18.19 0.72
N LEU A 85 -2.99 18.69 1.50
CA LEU A 85 -3.23 20.11 1.72
C LEU A 85 -2.34 20.62 2.87
N GLY A 86 -1.07 20.92 2.56
CA GLY A 86 -0.14 21.53 3.52
C GLY A 86 1.31 21.21 3.22
N ARG A 87 2.24 21.85 3.95
CA ARG A 87 3.66 21.48 3.90
C ARG A 87 3.84 20.17 4.67
N THR A 88 4.45 19.17 4.03
CA THR A 88 4.83 17.90 4.67
C THR A 88 6.32 17.85 4.97
N THR A 89 6.74 16.89 5.77
CA THR A 89 8.13 16.54 6.04
C THR A 89 8.28 15.02 5.95
N PRO A 90 9.26 14.50 5.21
CA PRO A 90 9.52 13.06 5.14
C PRO A 90 9.98 12.52 6.49
N ARG A 91 9.43 11.38 6.90
CA ARG A 91 9.83 10.62 8.09
C ARG A 91 10.14 9.18 7.69
N GLU A 92 11.33 8.72 8.03
CA GLU A 92 11.69 7.32 7.85
C GLU A 92 10.98 6.47 8.91
N VAL A 93 10.28 5.44 8.47
CA VAL A 93 9.48 4.55 9.31
C VAL A 93 9.68 3.09 8.94
N GLY A 94 9.45 2.21 9.91
CA GLY A 94 9.34 0.77 9.73
C GLY A 94 7.95 0.30 10.13
N CYS A 95 7.24 -0.36 9.22
CA CYS A 95 6.02 -1.09 9.51
C CYS A 95 6.35 -2.56 9.76
N LEU A 96 6.00 -3.06 10.94
CA LEU A 96 6.10 -4.47 11.30
C LEU A 96 4.87 -5.20 10.76
N LEU A 97 5.06 -6.02 9.73
CA LEU A 97 4.03 -6.83 9.07
C LEU A 97 4.24 -8.30 9.43
N GLU A 98 3.21 -9.13 9.34
CA GLU A 98 3.33 -10.57 9.63
C GLU A 98 4.39 -11.28 8.76
N VAL A 99 4.58 -10.79 7.53
CA VAL A 99 5.48 -11.36 6.51
C VAL A 99 6.90 -10.78 6.56
N GLY A 100 7.15 -9.75 7.38
CA GLY A 100 8.43 -9.06 7.43
C GLY A 100 8.31 -7.59 7.83
N MET A 101 9.40 -6.85 7.67
CA MET A 101 9.42 -5.42 7.95
C MET A 101 9.46 -4.62 6.64
N LEU A 102 8.52 -3.70 6.48
CA LEU A 102 8.52 -2.71 5.41
C LEU A 102 9.13 -1.42 5.94
N ARG A 103 10.32 -1.06 5.45
CA ARG A 103 10.92 0.26 5.71
C ARG A 103 10.59 1.20 4.57
N GLY A 104 10.38 2.48 4.86
CA GLY A 104 10.18 3.50 3.84
C GLY A 104 9.95 4.88 4.43
N THR A 105 9.64 5.83 3.57
CA THR A 105 9.37 7.21 3.96
C THR A 105 7.86 7.46 4.03
N LEU A 106 7.39 7.98 5.16
CA LEU A 106 6.05 8.51 5.36
C LEU A 106 6.08 10.04 5.26
N GLU A 107 5.20 10.63 4.46
CA GLU A 107 4.99 12.08 4.45
C GLU A 107 3.99 12.47 5.53
N VAL A 108 4.42 13.30 6.49
CA VAL A 108 3.55 13.83 7.56
C VAL A 108 3.53 15.35 7.51
N LEU A 109 2.44 15.98 7.93
CA LEU A 109 2.37 17.44 8.04
C LEU A 109 3.49 17.98 8.96
N VAL A 110 4.02 19.16 8.61
CA VAL A 110 5.03 19.85 9.43
C VAL A 110 4.51 20.00 10.87
N ASN A 111 5.39 19.76 11.85
CA ASN A 111 5.10 19.77 13.29
C ASN A 111 4.14 18.67 13.81
N VAL A 112 3.70 17.74 12.96
CA VAL A 112 2.94 16.56 13.41
C VAL A 112 3.90 15.40 13.68
N ARG A 113 3.71 14.75 14.83
CA ARG A 113 4.45 13.52 15.19
C ARG A 113 3.87 12.33 14.44
N VAL A 114 4.71 11.36 14.08
CA VAL A 114 4.26 10.12 13.42
C VAL A 114 3.19 9.40 14.24
N SER A 115 3.33 9.36 15.56
CA SER A 115 2.32 8.74 16.45
C SER A 115 0.95 9.41 16.37
N ASP A 116 0.91 10.75 16.31
CA ASP A 116 -0.33 11.51 16.27
C ASP A 116 -0.99 11.39 14.89
N TYR A 117 -0.17 11.41 13.83
CA TYR A 117 -0.63 11.13 12.47
C TYR A 117 -1.29 9.75 12.40
N LEU A 118 -0.63 8.69 12.85
CA LEU A 118 -1.14 7.32 12.77
C LEU A 118 -2.47 7.14 13.55
N ARG A 119 -2.65 7.82 14.69
CA ARG A 119 -3.93 7.78 15.43
C ARG A 119 -5.10 8.33 14.63
N GLN A 120 -4.84 9.22 13.66
CA GLN A 120 -5.87 9.86 12.84
C GLN A 120 -6.12 9.12 11.52
N GLN A 121 -5.33 8.08 11.20
CA GLN A 121 -5.47 7.33 9.95
C GLN A 121 -6.25 6.02 10.17
N PRO A 122 -7.50 5.90 9.69
CA PRO A 122 -8.37 4.77 10.01
C PRO A 122 -8.21 3.55 9.10
N GLY A 123 -7.22 3.50 8.20
CA GLY A 123 -7.15 2.43 7.22
C GLY A 123 -5.79 2.27 6.57
N PHE A 124 -5.59 2.94 5.44
CA PHE A 124 -4.36 2.82 4.67
C PHE A 124 -3.46 4.03 4.86
N VAL A 125 -2.14 3.81 4.81
CA VAL A 125 -1.13 4.87 4.72
C VAL A 125 -0.24 4.66 3.52
N VAL A 126 0.31 5.74 2.99
CA VAL A 126 1.18 5.72 1.82
C VAL A 126 2.62 5.87 2.29
N LEU A 127 3.45 4.89 1.95
CA LEU A 127 4.90 4.95 2.11
C LEU A 127 5.57 5.02 0.74
N ARG A 128 6.70 5.72 0.67
CA ARG A 128 7.52 5.85 -0.54
C ARG A 128 8.92 5.30 -0.31
N ARG A 129 9.61 4.93 -1.40
CA ARG A 129 11.00 4.44 -1.38
C ARG A 129 11.16 3.27 -0.41
N CYS A 130 10.27 2.30 -0.51
CA CYS A 130 10.16 1.24 0.46
C CYS A 130 11.06 0.05 0.13
N VAL A 131 11.43 -0.68 1.18
CA VAL A 131 12.08 -1.99 1.11
C VAL A 131 11.35 -2.93 2.06
N LEU A 132 10.71 -3.97 1.52
CA LEU A 132 10.15 -5.07 2.29
C LEU A 132 11.23 -6.13 2.49
N THR A 133 11.53 -6.45 3.74
CA THR A 133 12.52 -7.48 4.11
C THR A 133 11.83 -8.55 4.96
N PRO A 134 11.82 -9.82 4.52
CA PRO A 134 11.33 -10.92 5.35
C PRO A 134 12.10 -11.03 6.67
N TYR A 135 11.46 -11.57 7.71
CA TYR A 135 12.15 -11.81 8.97
C TYR A 135 13.28 -12.83 8.81
N GLY A 136 14.44 -12.55 9.41
CA GLY A 136 15.65 -13.36 9.27
C GLY A 136 16.53 -12.98 8.06
N GLU A 137 16.06 -12.08 7.19
CA GLU A 137 16.79 -11.64 6.00
C GLU A 137 17.39 -10.24 6.17
N ALA A 138 18.43 -9.93 5.39
CA ALA A 138 19.01 -8.60 5.31
C ALA A 138 18.30 -7.75 4.24
N ALA A 139 18.30 -6.42 4.39
CA ALA A 139 17.67 -5.50 3.44
C ALA A 139 18.29 -5.51 2.02
N GLY A 140 19.52 -6.04 1.89
CA GLY A 140 20.21 -6.24 0.60
C GLY A 140 20.12 -7.67 0.07
N SER A 141 19.38 -8.57 0.72
CA SER A 141 19.21 -9.95 0.30
C SER A 141 18.40 -10.06 -1.00
N ALA A 142 18.50 -11.20 -1.69
CA ALA A 142 17.69 -11.47 -2.88
C ALA A 142 16.18 -11.58 -2.55
N GLN A 143 15.85 -11.87 -1.29
CA GLN A 143 14.48 -11.95 -0.78
C GLN A 143 13.90 -10.57 -0.43
N ALA A 144 14.72 -9.53 -0.35
CA ALA A 144 14.24 -8.17 -0.12
C ALA A 144 13.62 -7.59 -1.40
N ARG A 145 12.43 -6.99 -1.27
CA ARG A 145 11.70 -6.37 -2.38
C ARG A 145 11.72 -4.86 -2.25
N ARG A 146 12.21 -4.16 -3.29
CA ARG A 146 12.10 -2.71 -3.41
C ARG A 146 10.74 -2.34 -3.97
N ILE A 147 10.09 -1.36 -3.35
CA ILE A 147 8.73 -0.92 -3.68
C ILE A 147 8.76 0.61 -3.75
N SER A 148 8.41 1.19 -4.91
CA SER A 148 8.48 2.65 -5.10
C SER A 148 7.45 3.37 -4.22
N THR A 149 6.22 2.88 -4.22
CA THR A 149 5.09 3.37 -3.43
C THR A 149 4.31 2.18 -2.88
N ALA A 150 4.11 2.14 -1.57
CA ALA A 150 3.32 1.13 -0.89
C ALA A 150 2.12 1.78 -0.21
N VAL A 151 0.93 1.28 -0.48
CA VAL A 151 -0.29 1.59 0.27
C VAL A 151 -0.48 0.49 1.30
N VAL A 152 -0.16 0.78 2.55
CA VAL A 152 -0.06 -0.18 3.67
C VAL A 152 -1.34 -0.18 4.47
N ASN A 153 -1.92 -1.36 4.69
CA ASN A 153 -3.11 -1.50 5.53
C ASN A 153 -2.72 -1.49 7.01
N LEU A 154 -3.06 -0.42 7.74
CA LEU A 154 -2.73 -0.31 9.16
C LEU A 154 -3.41 -1.38 10.01
N ALA A 155 -4.54 -1.96 9.58
CA ALA A 155 -5.17 -3.09 10.28
C ALA A 155 -4.33 -4.38 10.22
N ARG A 156 -3.32 -4.43 9.33
CA ARG A 156 -2.39 -5.56 9.18
C ARG A 156 -0.97 -5.23 9.67
N VAL A 157 -0.79 -4.07 10.29
CA VAL A 157 0.48 -3.64 10.87
C VAL A 157 0.46 -3.95 12.37
N VAL A 158 1.44 -4.73 12.82
CA VAL A 158 1.64 -5.06 14.25
C VAL A 158 2.13 -3.84 15.02
N GLY A 159 2.97 -3.02 14.39
CA GLY A 159 3.48 -1.77 14.96
C GLY A 159 4.20 -0.93 13.92
N VAL A 160 4.27 0.37 14.19
CA VAL A 160 5.05 1.32 13.40
C VAL A 160 6.13 1.93 14.27
N SER A 161 7.37 1.90 13.81
CA SER A 161 8.52 2.53 14.47
C SER A 161 9.04 3.68 13.61
N GLU A 162 9.44 4.78 14.25
CA GLU A 162 10.30 5.76 13.59
C GLU A 162 11.70 5.15 13.42
N TRP A 163 12.22 5.20 12.20
CA TRP A 163 13.51 4.63 11.87
C TRP A 163 14.52 5.77 11.69
N GLN A 164 15.29 6.07 12.73
CA GLN A 164 16.47 6.90 12.55
C GLN A 164 17.56 6.03 11.95
N GLY A 165 17.66 6.02 10.62
CA GLY A 165 18.84 5.46 9.96
C GLY A 165 20.06 6.19 10.50
N ARG A 166 20.94 5.49 11.24
CA ARG A 166 22.29 6.01 11.41
C ARG A 166 22.95 6.05 10.02
N PRO A 167 23.63 7.15 9.69
CA PRO A 167 24.43 7.25 8.47
C PRO A 167 25.52 6.18 8.40
#